data_AF-A0A3A2ZV92-F1
#
_entry.id   AF-A0A3A2ZV92-F1
#
_cell.length_a   1.000
_cell.length_b   1.000
_cell.length_c   1.000
_cell.angle_alpha   90.00
_cell.angle_beta   90.00
_cell.angle_gamma   90.00
#
_symmetry.space_group_name_H-M   'P 1'
#
loop_
_entity.id
_entity.type
_entity.pdbx_description
1 polymer ?
#
loop_
_entity_poly.entity_id
_entity_poly.type
_entity_poly.pdbx_seq_one_letter_code
_entity_poly.pdbx_strand_id
1 'polypeptide(L)'
;MPPPFQQEEHFRLYRYFAHCVLPRRLVRQTSLSRYSDQKHMLRLAIAYPPLMGATIAIAAMKEIRQSHQGVRLAVESYLFTLNNLREGIKRGKYTGNEDWLLATTVLLCVFENARCDSMPNARPHVLASAKLLSLRAPRFPNCSQDAVVFERVCAESFLYHVVFMTLFDSSLGCPSSILGKLDLSRYFSDPIHPEDSTLGSPASTQPILDASYKFYLLIVDVIWLARASFSPNSIDYKTWTQLRNTFVRWEDAISNGNSEDMDNDIRKLYAIGIWMLLVQANPLLSADDISNSLESWFQHGLAIISRLDLPDVFAYYYLWPLVIVGSIAVNPADRRIIEDKVYEVSRPRQEACVSLANHRLKNAWARGTRCNNRSLQVLRQFEAILDGK
;
A
#
# COMPACT_ATOMS: atom_id res chain seq x y z
N MET A 1 13.70 11.21 -26.20
CA MET A 1 13.93 10.61 -24.87
C MET A 1 15.36 10.89 -24.43
N PRO A 2 15.63 10.95 -23.11
CA PRO A 2 16.96 11.24 -22.60
C PRO A 2 17.89 10.03 -22.76
N PRO A 3 19.19 10.21 -23.05
CA PRO A 3 20.16 9.11 -22.96
C PRO A 3 20.15 8.46 -21.57
N PRO A 4 20.33 7.12 -21.46
CA PRO A 4 20.58 6.15 -22.53
C PRO A 4 19.31 5.60 -23.20
N PHE A 5 18.12 6.12 -22.86
CA PHE A 5 16.84 5.54 -23.24
C PHE A 5 16.38 5.96 -24.64
N GLN A 6 17.14 5.60 -25.69
CA GLN A 6 16.89 6.06 -27.06
C GLN A 6 16.65 4.93 -28.08
N GLN A 7 16.58 3.69 -27.62
CA GLN A 7 16.25 2.53 -28.44
C GLN A 7 14.73 2.42 -28.65
N GLU A 8 14.31 1.83 -29.77
CA GLU A 8 12.90 1.63 -30.13
C GLU A 8 12.08 0.95 -29.02
N GLU A 9 12.67 -0.05 -28.35
CA GLU A 9 12.02 -0.73 -27.23
C GLU A 9 11.72 0.22 -26.05
N HIS A 10 12.59 1.18 -25.76
CA HIS A 10 12.34 2.18 -24.72
C HIS A 10 11.15 3.07 -25.07
N PHE A 11 11.02 3.47 -26.34
CA PHE A 11 9.86 4.24 -26.81
C PHE A 11 8.56 3.43 -26.67
N ARG A 12 8.57 2.14 -27.06
CA ARG A 12 7.43 1.23 -26.86
C ARG A 12 7.03 1.16 -25.38
N LEU A 13 7.99 0.96 -24.49
CA LEU A 13 7.76 0.80 -23.06
C LEU A 13 7.26 2.08 -22.39
N TYR A 14 7.79 3.24 -22.74
CA TYR A 14 7.27 4.51 -22.25
C TYR A 14 5.84 4.78 -22.74
N ARG A 15 5.54 4.46 -24.00
CA ARG A 15 4.18 4.56 -24.53
C ARG A 15 3.24 3.60 -23.79
N TYR A 16 3.68 2.36 -23.54
CA TYR A 16 2.94 1.40 -22.73
C TYR A 16 2.72 1.91 -21.30
N PHE A 17 3.73 2.53 -20.69
CA PHE A 17 3.59 3.14 -19.37
C PHE A 17 2.52 4.24 -19.37
N ALA A 18 2.62 5.18 -20.31
CA ALA A 18 1.74 6.34 -20.39
C ALA A 18 0.27 5.96 -20.64
N HIS A 19 0.00 4.94 -21.47
CA HIS A 19 -1.36 4.60 -21.88
C HIS A 19 -1.97 3.41 -21.13
N CYS A 20 -1.16 2.58 -20.46
CA CYS A 20 -1.65 1.37 -19.82
C CYS A 20 -1.26 1.30 -18.34
N VAL A 21 0.01 1.47 -17.99
CA VAL A 21 0.44 1.28 -16.59
C VAL A 21 -0.06 2.41 -15.71
N LEU A 22 0.26 3.66 -16.07
CA LEU A 22 -0.06 4.82 -15.27
C LEU A 22 -1.58 5.02 -15.05
N PRO A 23 -2.42 5.09 -16.10
CA PRO A 23 -3.85 5.36 -15.94
C PRO A 23 -4.69 4.15 -15.49
N ARG A 24 -4.15 2.93 -15.55
CA ARG A 24 -4.89 1.73 -15.14
C ARG A 24 -4.35 1.08 -13.88
N ARG A 25 -3.08 1.28 -13.50
CA ARG A 25 -2.46 0.54 -12.40
C ARG A 25 -1.92 1.43 -11.29
N LEU A 26 -1.69 2.71 -11.56
CA LEU A 26 -1.20 3.66 -10.57
C LEU A 26 -2.32 4.60 -10.12
N VAL A 27 -3.04 5.21 -11.07
CA VAL A 27 -4.22 6.06 -10.77
C VAL A 27 -5.51 5.27 -10.95
N ARG A 28 -6.44 5.39 -9.99
CA ARG A 28 -7.75 4.75 -10.02
C ARG A 28 -8.63 5.33 -11.13
N GLN A 29 -9.24 4.45 -11.91
CA GLN A 29 -10.15 4.84 -12.99
C GLN A 29 -11.45 5.47 -12.48
N THR A 30 -11.82 5.16 -11.24
CA THR A 30 -12.97 5.76 -10.54
C THR A 30 -12.67 7.15 -9.98
N SER A 31 -11.43 7.64 -10.10
CA SER A 31 -11.08 8.99 -9.64
C SER A 31 -11.59 10.08 -10.58
N LEU A 32 -11.71 11.31 -10.08
CA LEU A 32 -12.08 12.47 -10.89
C LEU A 32 -11.20 12.58 -12.15
N SER A 33 -11.80 12.89 -13.30
CA SER A 33 -11.14 12.93 -14.61
C SER A 33 -9.87 13.81 -14.66
N ARG A 34 -9.79 14.85 -13.83
CA ARG A 34 -8.60 15.70 -13.68
C ARG A 34 -7.34 14.94 -13.25
N TYR A 35 -7.49 13.85 -12.50
CA TYR A 35 -6.38 13.00 -12.09
C TYR A 35 -5.93 12.03 -13.20
N SER A 36 -6.73 11.86 -14.26
CA SER A 36 -6.33 11.05 -15.41
C SER A 36 -5.25 11.74 -16.26
N ASP A 37 -5.14 13.07 -16.19
CA ASP A 37 -4.10 13.81 -16.90
C ASP A 37 -2.79 13.81 -16.11
N GLN A 38 -1.87 12.94 -16.51
CA GLN A 38 -0.54 12.79 -15.92
C GLN A 38 0.57 13.36 -16.81
N LYS A 39 0.25 14.31 -17.70
CA LYS A 39 1.22 14.93 -18.63
C LYS A 39 2.44 15.51 -17.91
N HIS A 40 2.28 16.09 -16.73
CA HIS A 40 3.39 16.66 -15.97
C HIS A 40 4.47 15.62 -15.66
N MET A 41 4.10 14.50 -15.03
CA MET A 41 5.04 13.42 -14.73
C MET A 41 5.65 12.83 -16.01
N LEU A 42 4.86 12.67 -17.06
CA LEU A 42 5.34 12.16 -18.35
C LEU A 42 6.36 13.10 -19.02
N ARG A 43 6.18 14.42 -18.93
CA ARG A 43 7.14 15.43 -19.41
C ARG A 43 8.42 15.41 -18.58
N LEU A 44 8.31 15.29 -17.26
CA LEU A 44 9.47 15.15 -16.38
C LEU A 44 10.29 13.90 -16.76
N ALA A 45 9.64 12.78 -17.06
CA ALA A 45 10.36 11.58 -17.48
C ALA A 45 11.19 11.83 -18.76
N ILE A 46 10.66 12.59 -19.73
CA ILE A 46 11.41 12.93 -20.96
C ILE A 46 12.62 13.83 -20.65
N ALA A 47 12.50 14.71 -19.66
CA ALA A 47 13.56 15.66 -19.29
C ALA A 47 14.65 15.04 -18.38
N TYR A 48 14.28 14.08 -17.52
CA TYR A 48 15.17 13.58 -16.47
C TYR A 48 15.43 12.07 -16.61
N PRO A 49 16.68 11.66 -16.95
CA PRO A 49 17.02 10.25 -17.15
C PRO A 49 16.65 9.31 -15.99
N PRO A 50 16.84 9.65 -14.70
CA PRO A 50 16.47 8.75 -13.60
C PRO A 50 14.99 8.40 -13.57
N LEU A 51 14.13 9.38 -13.86
CA LEU A 51 12.69 9.18 -13.91
C LEU A 51 12.28 8.35 -15.13
N MET A 52 12.91 8.56 -16.28
CA MET A 52 12.74 7.69 -17.46
C MET A 52 13.12 6.24 -17.14
N GLY A 53 14.24 6.01 -16.45
CA GLY A 53 14.67 4.68 -16.06
C GLY A 53 13.66 3.98 -15.15
N ALA A 54 13.11 4.67 -14.14
CA ALA A 54 12.06 4.11 -13.29
C ALA A 54 10.77 3.81 -14.08
N THR A 55 10.41 4.69 -15.01
CA THR A 55 9.26 4.51 -15.91
C THR A 55 9.40 3.25 -16.76
N ILE A 56 10.55 3.07 -17.41
CA ILE A 56 10.85 1.90 -18.25
C ILE A 56 10.93 0.64 -17.40
N ALA A 57 11.53 0.71 -16.20
CA ALA A 57 11.65 -0.41 -15.29
C ALA A 57 10.28 -1.00 -14.94
N ILE A 58 9.33 -0.14 -14.54
CA ILE A 58 7.96 -0.58 -14.22
C ILE A 58 7.27 -1.12 -15.48
N ALA A 59 7.38 -0.41 -16.61
CA ALA A 59 6.73 -0.79 -17.85
C ALA A 59 7.18 -2.18 -18.33
N ALA A 60 8.49 -2.43 -18.33
CA ALA A 60 9.09 -3.70 -18.72
C ALA A 60 8.69 -4.83 -17.76
N MET A 61 8.66 -4.55 -16.46
CA MET A 61 8.21 -5.52 -15.44
C MET A 61 6.71 -5.87 -15.60
N LYS A 62 5.89 -4.89 -16.01
CA LYS A 62 4.44 -5.03 -16.18
C LYS A 62 4.04 -5.43 -17.60
N GLU A 63 4.93 -5.61 -18.55
CA GLU A 63 4.55 -6.03 -19.90
C GLU A 63 4.10 -7.51 -19.86
N ILE A 64 2.93 -7.83 -20.45
CA ILE A 64 2.32 -9.19 -20.39
C ILE A 64 3.26 -10.25 -20.99
N ARG A 65 4.10 -9.85 -21.94
CA ARG A 65 5.12 -10.71 -22.56
C ARG A 65 6.40 -10.68 -21.72
N GLN A 66 6.34 -11.11 -20.47
CA GLN A 66 7.51 -11.23 -19.59
C GLN A 66 8.49 -12.26 -20.18
N SER A 67 9.28 -11.83 -21.16
CA SER A 67 10.45 -12.56 -21.64
C SER A 67 11.58 -12.34 -20.64
N HIS A 68 12.54 -13.27 -20.58
CA HIS A 68 13.77 -13.07 -19.82
C HIS A 68 14.45 -11.73 -20.15
N GLN A 69 14.33 -11.28 -21.40
CA GLN A 69 14.85 -9.99 -21.87
C GLN A 69 14.11 -8.80 -21.25
N GLY A 70 12.78 -8.87 -21.11
CA GLY A 70 11.98 -7.82 -20.48
C GLY A 70 12.31 -7.65 -18.99
N VAL A 71 12.44 -8.75 -18.25
CA VAL A 71 12.84 -8.71 -16.82
C VAL A 71 14.26 -8.13 -16.68
N ARG A 72 15.18 -8.56 -17.55
CA ARG A 72 16.55 -8.03 -17.57
C ARG A 72 16.56 -6.51 -17.80
N LEU A 73 15.85 -6.03 -18.83
CA LEU A 73 15.75 -4.61 -19.13
C LEU A 73 15.13 -3.81 -17.97
N ALA A 74 14.13 -4.40 -17.30
CA ALA A 74 13.50 -3.79 -16.14
C ALA A 74 14.51 -3.57 -15.01
N VAL A 75 15.28 -4.61 -14.68
CA VAL A 75 16.33 -4.56 -13.64
C VAL A 75 17.48 -3.63 -14.03
N GLU A 76 17.95 -3.66 -15.27
CA GLU A 76 19.00 -2.76 -15.77
C GLU A 76 18.56 -1.29 -15.66
N SER A 77 17.33 -0.98 -16.04
CA SER A 77 16.75 0.37 -15.94
C SER A 77 16.58 0.82 -14.48
N TYR A 78 16.14 -0.08 -13.60
CA TYR A 78 16.06 0.16 -12.16
C TYR A 78 17.43 0.48 -11.55
N LEU A 79 18.45 -0.34 -11.85
CA LEU A 79 19.82 -0.14 -11.37
C LEU A 79 20.44 1.15 -11.91
N PHE A 80 20.19 1.49 -13.17
CA PHE A 80 20.59 2.77 -13.75
C PHE A 80 20.03 3.94 -12.95
N THR A 81 18.74 3.91 -12.63
CA THR A 81 18.08 4.95 -11.83
C THR A 81 18.71 5.06 -10.44
N LEU A 82 18.89 3.95 -9.73
CA LEU A 82 19.53 3.95 -8.41
C LEU A 82 20.94 4.53 -8.45
N ASN A 83 21.75 4.13 -9.43
CA ASN A 83 23.13 4.61 -9.55
C ASN A 83 23.18 6.12 -9.82
N ASN A 84 22.31 6.64 -10.69
CA ASN A 84 22.21 8.07 -10.93
C ASN A 84 21.79 8.85 -9.69
N LEU A 85 20.81 8.34 -8.93
CA LEU A 85 20.39 8.97 -7.69
C LEU A 85 21.52 8.97 -6.65
N ARG A 86 22.19 7.82 -6.45
CA ARG A 86 23.32 7.70 -5.53
C ARG A 86 24.45 8.67 -5.85
N GLU A 87 24.86 8.74 -7.12
CA GLU A 87 25.93 9.64 -7.55
C GLU A 87 25.53 11.12 -7.42
N GLY A 88 24.29 11.47 -7.75
CA GLY A 88 23.80 12.84 -7.54
C GLY A 88 23.71 13.23 -6.07
N ILE A 89 23.29 12.32 -5.18
CA ILE A 89 23.28 12.56 -3.74
C ILE A 89 24.70 12.77 -3.22
N LYS A 90 25.66 11.90 -3.58
CA LYS A 90 27.07 12.04 -3.18
C LYS A 90 27.68 13.39 -3.57
N ARG A 91 27.25 13.92 -4.72
CA ARG A 91 27.71 15.22 -5.26
C ARG A 91 26.92 16.42 -4.73
N GLY A 92 25.95 16.22 -3.83
CA GLY A 92 25.10 17.29 -3.33
C GLY A 92 24.24 17.96 -4.41
N LYS A 93 23.90 17.24 -5.48
CA LYS A 93 23.20 17.79 -6.65
C LYS A 93 21.73 18.13 -6.38
N TYR A 94 21.15 17.60 -5.30
CA TYR A 94 19.70 17.65 -5.05
C TYR A 94 19.38 18.50 -3.84
N THR A 95 18.38 19.35 -3.99
CA THR A 95 17.81 20.18 -2.93
C THR A 95 16.70 19.47 -2.17
N GLY A 96 16.07 18.46 -2.77
CA GLY A 96 14.99 17.66 -2.18
C GLY A 96 13.58 18.19 -2.49
N ASN A 97 13.45 19.27 -3.25
CA ASN A 97 12.15 19.84 -3.64
C ASN A 97 11.76 19.48 -5.09
N GLU A 98 12.64 18.82 -5.85
CA GLU A 98 12.46 18.53 -7.26
C GLU A 98 11.31 17.53 -7.51
N ASP A 99 10.36 17.89 -8.39
CA ASP A 99 9.23 17.02 -8.78
C ASP A 99 9.71 15.68 -9.34
N TRP A 100 10.68 15.71 -10.25
CA TRP A 100 11.19 14.48 -10.87
C TRP A 100 11.83 13.54 -9.85
N LEU A 101 12.43 14.06 -8.77
CA LEU A 101 13.07 13.27 -7.73
C LEU A 101 12.02 12.57 -6.84
N LEU A 102 10.96 13.29 -6.47
CA LEU A 102 9.83 12.70 -5.76
C LEU A 102 9.14 11.62 -6.61
N ALA A 103 8.84 11.92 -7.87
CA ALA A 103 8.25 10.97 -8.81
C ALA A 103 9.11 9.72 -8.96
N THR A 104 10.42 9.89 -9.14
CA THR A 104 11.36 8.78 -9.29
C THR A 104 11.32 7.89 -8.04
N THR A 105 11.36 8.49 -6.85
CA THR A 105 11.36 7.76 -5.58
C THR A 105 10.06 6.97 -5.36
N VAL A 106 8.90 7.56 -5.67
CA VAL A 106 7.61 6.87 -5.61
C VAL A 106 7.58 5.70 -6.61
N LEU A 107 8.04 5.90 -7.85
CA LEU A 107 8.09 4.84 -8.85
C LEU A 107 9.07 3.71 -8.47
N LEU A 108 10.19 4.00 -7.80
CA LEU A 108 11.07 2.95 -7.27
C LEU A 108 10.36 2.11 -6.20
N CYS A 109 9.51 2.71 -5.36
CA CYS A 109 8.67 1.98 -4.40
C CYS A 109 7.65 1.07 -5.11
N VAL A 110 7.00 1.59 -6.16
CA VAL A 110 6.08 0.80 -7.01
C VAL A 110 6.80 -0.38 -7.66
N PHE A 111 7.99 -0.14 -8.22
CA PHE A 111 8.80 -1.19 -8.85
C PHE A 111 9.15 -2.30 -7.86
N GLU A 112 9.64 -1.95 -6.66
CA GLU A 112 10.00 -2.95 -5.64
C GLU A 112 8.83 -3.84 -5.25
N ASN A 113 7.61 -3.30 -5.19
CA ASN A 113 6.42 -4.09 -4.88
C ASN A 113 5.94 -4.94 -6.07
N ALA A 114 6.19 -4.47 -7.30
CA ALA A 114 5.72 -5.10 -8.54
C ALA A 114 6.68 -6.13 -9.13
N ARG A 115 7.95 -6.12 -8.74
CA ARG A 115 8.97 -6.99 -9.31
C ARG A 115 8.68 -8.47 -9.05
N CYS A 116 9.17 -9.38 -9.89
CA CYS A 116 8.96 -10.82 -9.70
C CYS A 116 10.29 -11.59 -9.52
N ASP A 117 11.43 -10.91 -9.58
CA ASP A 117 12.77 -11.51 -9.53
C ASP A 117 13.35 -11.63 -8.11
N SER A 118 12.86 -10.84 -7.15
CA SER A 118 13.32 -10.89 -5.76
C SER A 118 12.24 -10.47 -4.77
N MET A 119 12.50 -10.70 -3.48
CA MET A 119 11.69 -10.09 -2.40
C MET A 119 11.72 -8.56 -2.50
N PRO A 120 10.63 -7.87 -2.09
CA PRO A 120 10.51 -6.43 -2.25
C PRO A 120 11.41 -5.71 -1.24
N ASN A 121 12.16 -4.71 -1.69
CA ASN A 121 12.95 -3.84 -0.81
C ASN A 121 12.45 -2.38 -0.89
N ALA A 122 11.16 -2.18 -0.59
CA ALA A 122 10.50 -0.89 -0.73
C ALA A 122 10.82 0.11 0.41
N ARG A 123 11.30 -0.36 1.56
CA ARG A 123 11.54 0.47 2.76
C ARG A 123 12.38 1.72 2.50
N PRO A 124 13.58 1.64 1.86
CA PRO A 124 14.39 2.83 1.62
C PRO A 124 13.66 3.90 0.81
N HIS A 125 12.84 3.47 -0.16
CA HIS A 125 12.08 4.38 -1.04
C HIS A 125 10.90 5.03 -0.32
N VAL A 126 10.23 4.31 0.59
CA VAL A 126 9.21 4.88 1.47
C VAL A 126 9.81 5.95 2.39
N LEU A 127 10.95 5.66 3.04
CA LEU A 127 11.61 6.61 3.92
C LEU A 127 12.14 7.84 3.16
N ALA A 128 12.70 7.63 1.96
CA ALA A 128 13.11 8.71 1.08
C ALA A 128 11.92 9.56 0.63
N SER A 129 10.77 8.95 0.32
CA SER A 129 9.55 9.67 -0.05
C SER A 129 9.04 10.55 1.10
N ALA A 130 8.99 10.01 2.32
CA ALA A 130 8.65 10.79 3.52
C ALA A 130 9.58 11.99 3.69
N LYS A 131 10.89 11.78 3.53
CA LYS A 131 11.88 12.85 3.65
C LYS A 131 11.68 13.91 2.56
N LEU A 132 11.52 13.52 1.30
CA LEU A 132 11.28 14.44 0.20
C LEU A 132 10.01 15.25 0.44
N LEU A 133 8.89 14.59 0.75
CA LEU A 133 7.63 15.27 1.06
C LEU A 133 7.80 16.26 2.23
N SER A 134 8.55 15.90 3.28
CA SER A 134 8.81 16.81 4.42
C SER A 134 9.66 18.03 4.08
N LEU A 135 10.55 17.92 3.08
CA LEU A 135 11.44 19.01 2.66
C LEU A 135 10.73 20.03 1.77
N ARG A 136 9.56 19.69 1.22
CA ARG A 136 8.85 20.59 0.31
C ARG A 136 8.26 21.78 1.02
N ALA A 137 8.44 22.96 0.44
CA ALA A 137 7.75 24.16 0.86
C ALA A 137 6.26 24.09 0.45
N PRO A 138 5.36 24.74 1.21
CA PRO A 138 3.94 24.82 0.85
C PRO A 138 3.76 25.51 -0.51
N ARG A 139 3.01 24.89 -1.41
CA ARG A 139 2.67 25.45 -2.72
C ARG A 139 1.31 26.18 -2.63
N PHE A 140 1.34 27.50 -2.44
CA PHE A 140 0.14 28.36 -2.42
C PHE A 140 0.40 29.68 -3.16
N PRO A 141 -0.62 30.39 -3.70
CA PRO A 141 -1.84 29.97 -4.39
C PRO A 141 -1.66 29.91 -5.93
N ASN A 142 -0.46 30.18 -6.44
CA ASN A 142 -0.20 30.39 -7.89
C ASN A 142 0.37 29.14 -8.60
N CYS A 143 0.24 27.95 -8.02
CA CYS A 143 0.72 26.73 -8.67
C CYS A 143 -0.25 26.25 -9.74
N SER A 144 0.29 25.64 -10.80
CA SER A 144 -0.55 25.01 -11.83
C SER A 144 -1.33 23.83 -11.24
N GLN A 145 -2.52 23.59 -11.79
CA GLN A 145 -3.35 22.44 -11.40
C GLN A 145 -2.61 21.11 -11.61
N ASP A 146 -1.82 21.01 -12.67
CA ASP A 146 -0.96 19.85 -12.95
C ASP A 146 0.03 19.57 -11.81
N ALA A 147 0.60 20.62 -11.20
CA ALA A 147 1.52 20.48 -10.08
C ALA A 147 0.81 19.99 -8.82
N VAL A 148 -0.39 20.52 -8.52
CA VAL A 148 -1.21 20.08 -7.37
C VAL A 148 -1.62 18.62 -7.52
N VAL A 149 -2.12 18.23 -8.69
CA VAL A 149 -2.49 16.84 -9.03
C VAL A 149 -1.29 15.92 -8.84
N PHE A 150 -0.11 16.33 -9.32
CA PHE A 150 1.11 15.57 -9.16
C PHE A 150 1.50 15.36 -7.69
N GLU A 151 1.46 16.42 -6.87
CA GLU A 151 1.78 16.29 -5.44
C GLU A 151 0.79 15.39 -4.72
N ARG A 152 -0.50 15.51 -5.05
CA ARG A 152 -1.56 14.67 -4.48
C ARG A 152 -1.34 13.19 -4.80
N VAL A 153 -1.08 12.86 -6.06
CA VAL A 153 -0.78 11.48 -6.50
C VAL A 153 0.44 10.93 -5.75
N CYS A 154 1.50 11.72 -5.59
CA CYS A 154 2.71 11.27 -4.88
C CYS A 154 2.45 11.08 -3.38
N ALA A 155 1.74 11.99 -2.73
CA ALA A 155 1.42 11.92 -1.31
C ALA A 155 0.53 10.71 -0.99
N GLU A 156 -0.49 10.45 -1.81
CA GLU A 156 -1.34 9.28 -1.65
C GLU A 156 -0.62 7.97 -1.95
N SER A 157 0.22 7.93 -3.00
CA SER A 157 1.05 6.75 -3.30
C SER A 157 2.00 6.43 -2.14
N PHE A 158 2.62 7.46 -1.55
CA PHE A 158 3.42 7.32 -0.35
C PHE A 158 2.61 6.72 0.80
N LEU A 159 1.44 7.27 1.10
CA LEU A 159 0.62 6.80 2.22
C LEU A 159 0.16 5.35 2.03
N TYR A 160 -0.25 4.98 0.82
CA TYR A 160 -0.60 3.60 0.48
C TYR A 160 0.57 2.64 0.79
N HIS A 161 1.78 2.97 0.33
CA HIS A 161 2.96 2.14 0.57
C HIS A 161 3.39 2.12 2.03
N VAL A 162 3.18 3.20 2.79
CA VAL A 162 3.41 3.22 4.25
C VAL A 162 2.48 2.23 4.94
N VAL A 163 1.18 2.19 4.61
CA VAL A 163 0.23 1.24 5.23
C VAL A 163 0.65 -0.19 4.95
N PHE A 164 0.94 -0.50 3.70
CA PHE A 164 1.41 -1.82 3.29
C PHE A 164 2.69 -2.22 4.05
N MET A 165 3.73 -1.37 4.02
CA MET A 165 4.99 -1.65 4.71
C MET A 165 4.84 -1.70 6.22
N THR A 166 3.93 -0.91 6.79
CA THR A 166 3.65 -0.95 8.22
C THR A 166 3.17 -2.35 8.60
N LEU A 167 2.36 -3.05 7.80
CA LEU A 167 2.02 -4.44 8.11
C LEU A 167 3.19 -5.40 7.91
N PHE A 168 3.93 -5.29 6.80
CA PHE A 168 4.86 -6.34 6.37
C PHE A 168 6.32 -6.18 6.82
N ASP A 169 6.69 -5.00 7.33
CA ASP A 169 8.04 -4.67 7.79
C ASP A 169 8.00 -3.97 9.15
N SER A 170 8.25 -4.74 10.22
CA SER A 170 8.33 -4.21 11.59
C SER A 170 9.54 -3.30 11.83
N SER A 171 10.53 -3.33 10.93
CA SER A 171 11.75 -2.54 11.06
C SER A 171 11.56 -1.08 10.61
N LEU A 172 10.44 -0.74 9.95
CA LEU A 172 10.10 0.61 9.49
C LEU A 172 10.09 1.66 10.63
N GLY A 173 10.03 1.21 11.89
CA GLY A 173 9.96 2.06 13.07
C GLY A 173 8.53 2.54 13.35
N CYS A 174 8.35 3.35 14.39
CA CYS A 174 7.04 3.91 14.72
C CYS A 174 6.58 4.87 13.61
N PRO A 175 5.44 4.62 12.94
CA PRO A 175 4.97 5.46 11.85
C PRO A 175 4.73 6.92 12.27
N SER A 176 4.40 7.19 13.53
CA SER A 176 4.27 8.55 14.07
C SER A 176 5.58 9.35 13.98
N SER A 177 6.74 8.71 13.97
CA SER A 177 8.03 9.38 13.75
C SER A 177 8.25 9.83 12.31
N ILE A 178 7.63 9.13 11.35
CA ILE A 178 7.69 9.39 9.91
C ILE A 178 6.59 10.38 9.53
N LEU A 179 5.35 10.10 9.95
CA LEU A 179 4.14 10.84 9.61
C LEU A 179 3.97 12.09 10.47
N GLY A 180 4.37 12.07 11.75
CA GLY A 180 4.23 13.22 12.66
C GLY A 180 5.13 14.40 12.32
N LYS A 181 6.18 14.18 11.51
CA LYS A 181 7.03 15.25 10.95
C LYS A 181 6.50 15.79 9.62
N LEU A 182 5.51 15.12 9.04
CA LEU A 182 4.95 15.44 7.75
C LEU A 182 3.62 16.16 7.98
N ASP A 183 3.54 17.43 7.60
CA ASP A 183 2.24 18.10 7.49
C ASP A 183 1.51 17.54 6.27
N LEU A 184 0.89 16.36 6.45
CA LEU A 184 0.13 15.71 5.39
C LEU A 184 -1.08 16.56 4.99
N SER A 185 -1.72 17.22 5.95
CA SER A 185 -2.97 17.95 5.76
C SER A 185 -2.90 18.95 4.61
N ARG A 186 -1.74 19.58 4.40
CA ARG A 186 -1.51 20.52 3.30
C ARG A 186 -1.74 19.94 1.91
N TYR A 187 -1.46 18.65 1.70
CA TYR A 187 -1.68 17.98 0.41
C TYR A 187 -3.16 17.64 0.18
N PHE A 188 -3.98 17.75 1.22
CA PHE A 188 -5.40 17.44 1.21
C PHE A 188 -6.31 18.66 1.43
N SER A 189 -5.73 19.86 1.51
CA SER A 189 -6.45 21.09 1.85
C SER A 189 -6.97 21.90 0.65
N ASP A 190 -6.66 21.50 -0.58
CA ASP A 190 -7.08 22.25 -1.77
C ASP A 190 -8.61 22.14 -1.96
N PRO A 191 -9.36 23.26 -1.94
CA PRO A 191 -10.82 23.26 -2.15
C PRO A 191 -11.24 22.71 -3.52
N ILE A 192 -10.38 22.81 -4.53
CA ILE A 192 -10.59 22.30 -5.88
C ILE A 192 -10.42 20.76 -5.92
N HIS A 193 -9.70 20.19 -4.94
CA HIS A 193 -9.46 18.76 -4.77
C HIS A 193 -9.93 18.30 -3.38
N PRO A 194 -11.24 18.36 -3.10
CA PRO A 194 -11.79 18.15 -1.76
C PRO A 194 -11.49 16.75 -1.24
N GLU A 195 -11.35 16.63 0.08
CA GLU A 195 -11.16 15.34 0.75
C GLU A 195 -12.43 14.48 0.78
N ASP A 196 -13.58 15.04 0.41
CA ASP A 196 -14.94 14.47 0.52
C ASP A 196 -15.11 13.20 -0.29
N SER A 197 -14.59 12.11 0.26
CA SER A 197 -14.77 10.74 -0.19
C SER A 197 -15.44 10.02 0.97
N THR A 198 -16.77 10.02 0.98
CA THR A 198 -17.48 8.94 1.65
C THR A 198 -17.10 7.65 0.91
N LEU A 199 -16.72 6.60 1.65
CA LEU A 199 -16.53 5.27 1.06
C LEU A 199 -17.84 4.90 0.34
N GLY A 200 -17.89 4.93 -0.99
CA GLY A 200 -19.17 4.78 -1.71
C GLY A 200 -19.44 5.71 -2.86
N SER A 201 -18.77 6.84 -2.95
CA SER A 201 -19.04 7.78 -4.04
C SER A 201 -18.66 7.18 -5.41
N PRO A 202 -19.52 7.28 -6.44
CA PRO A 202 -19.25 6.77 -7.79
C PRO A 202 -18.04 7.45 -8.45
N ALA A 203 -17.63 8.63 -7.98
CA ALA A 203 -16.36 9.25 -8.29
C ALA A 203 -15.55 9.46 -7.01
N SER A 204 -14.38 8.83 -6.93
CA SER A 204 -13.42 9.04 -5.84
C SER A 204 -12.73 10.38 -6.01
N THR A 205 -12.69 11.19 -4.95
CA THR A 205 -11.86 12.40 -4.89
C THR A 205 -10.38 12.09 -4.68
N GLN A 206 -10.05 10.82 -4.45
CA GLN A 206 -8.72 10.29 -4.19
C GLN A 206 -8.18 9.56 -5.43
N PRO A 207 -7.09 10.02 -6.08
CA PRO A 207 -6.50 9.37 -7.25
C PRO A 207 -5.92 7.99 -7.00
N ILE A 208 -5.42 7.70 -5.80
CA ILE A 208 -4.71 6.45 -5.48
C ILE A 208 -5.43 5.72 -4.36
N LEU A 209 -5.78 6.44 -3.29
CA LEU A 209 -6.58 5.90 -2.19
C LEU A 209 -8.04 5.72 -2.67
N ASP A 210 -8.77 4.82 -2.03
CA ASP A 210 -10.23 4.63 -2.22
C ASP A 210 -11.06 5.23 -1.09
N ALA A 211 -10.39 5.90 -0.15
CA ALA A 211 -10.95 6.55 1.02
C ALA A 211 -10.08 7.73 1.43
N SER A 212 -10.60 8.59 2.31
CA SER A 212 -9.82 9.66 2.92
C SER A 212 -8.47 9.16 3.45
N TYR A 213 -7.44 9.98 3.29
CA TYR A 213 -6.12 9.71 3.85
C TYR A 213 -6.14 9.50 5.38
N LYS A 214 -7.11 10.10 6.09
CA LYS A 214 -7.30 9.90 7.54
C LYS A 214 -7.66 8.46 7.88
N PHE A 215 -8.39 7.77 7.01
CA PHE A 215 -8.69 6.35 7.17
C PHE A 215 -7.42 5.50 7.06
N TYR A 216 -6.53 5.83 6.11
CA TYR A 216 -5.25 5.15 5.98
C TYR A 216 -4.30 5.43 7.15
N LEU A 217 -4.32 6.64 7.71
CA LEU A 217 -3.61 6.95 8.96
C LEU A 217 -4.15 6.12 10.14
N LEU A 218 -5.47 5.99 10.26
CA LEU A 218 -6.10 5.14 11.27
C LEU A 218 -5.64 3.67 11.15
N ILE A 219 -5.56 3.11 9.94
CA ILE A 219 -5.06 1.75 9.73
C ILE A 219 -3.62 1.62 10.27
N VAL A 220 -2.75 2.58 9.96
CA VAL A 220 -1.36 2.59 10.43
C VAL A 220 -1.29 2.62 11.95
N ASP A 221 -2.06 3.50 12.59
CA ASP A 221 -2.09 3.64 14.05
C ASP A 221 -2.62 2.37 14.74
N VAL A 222 -3.64 1.73 14.16
CA VAL A 222 -4.22 0.49 14.68
C VAL A 222 -3.25 -0.69 14.54
N ILE A 223 -2.58 -0.84 13.38
CA ILE A 223 -1.53 -1.87 13.21
C ILE A 223 -0.43 -1.67 14.25
N TRP A 224 -0.02 -0.43 14.48
CA TRP A 224 1.05 -0.13 15.42
C TRP A 224 0.63 -0.40 16.86
N LEU A 225 -0.59 -0.04 17.25
CA LEU A 225 -1.14 -0.36 18.57
C LEU A 225 -1.20 -1.88 18.79
N ALA A 226 -1.66 -2.65 17.79
CA ALA A 226 -1.71 -4.11 17.85
C ALA A 226 -0.33 -4.77 17.94
N ARG A 227 0.74 -4.10 17.49
CA ARG A 227 2.12 -4.55 17.72
C ARG A 227 2.62 -4.21 19.12
N ALA A 228 2.27 -3.02 19.60
CA ALA A 228 2.68 -2.55 20.92
C ALA A 228 2.05 -3.36 22.06
N SER A 229 0.91 -4.02 21.83
CA SER A 229 0.25 -4.87 22.83
C SER A 229 1.06 -6.12 23.23
N PHE A 230 2.08 -6.50 22.45
CA PHE A 230 3.01 -7.58 22.83
C PHE A 230 4.12 -7.12 23.77
N SER A 231 4.25 -5.81 24.00
CA SER A 231 5.20 -5.24 24.95
C SER A 231 4.47 -4.93 26.27
N PRO A 232 4.91 -5.48 27.42
CA PRO A 232 4.22 -5.35 28.70
C PRO A 232 4.18 -3.92 29.27
N ASN A 233 4.85 -2.94 28.65
CA ASN A 233 5.02 -1.58 29.19
C ASN A 233 4.22 -0.48 28.45
N SER A 234 3.30 -0.78 27.52
CA SER A 234 2.80 0.25 26.60
C SER A 234 1.31 0.23 26.20
N ILE A 235 0.44 -0.52 26.87
CA ILE A 235 -0.99 -0.51 26.46
C ILE A 235 -1.70 0.72 27.01
N ASP A 236 -1.77 1.76 26.19
CA ASP A 236 -2.54 2.96 26.49
C ASP A 236 -4.03 2.75 26.15
N TYR A 237 -4.82 2.40 27.16
CA TYR A 237 -6.28 2.28 27.07
C TYR A 237 -6.94 3.52 26.44
N LYS A 238 -6.38 4.72 26.69
CA LYS A 238 -6.90 5.97 26.11
C LYS A 238 -6.70 5.99 24.60
N THR A 239 -5.50 5.67 24.13
CA THR A 239 -5.20 5.55 22.69
C THR A 239 -6.08 4.48 22.04
N TRP A 240 -6.21 3.30 22.65
CA TRP A 240 -7.10 2.24 22.15
C TRP A 240 -8.55 2.73 22.00
N THR A 241 -9.09 3.36 23.04
CA THR A 241 -10.47 3.89 23.04
C THR A 241 -10.68 4.96 21.97
N GLN A 242 -9.69 5.85 21.78
CA GLN A 242 -9.73 6.89 20.75
C GLN A 242 -9.74 6.32 19.33
N LEU A 243 -8.88 5.33 19.05
CA LEU A 243 -8.83 4.66 17.75
C LEU A 243 -10.12 3.88 17.49
N ARG A 244 -10.64 3.14 18.48
CA ARG A 244 -11.92 2.43 18.39
C ARG A 244 -13.06 3.38 18.06
N ASN A 245 -13.23 4.47 18.82
CA ASN A 245 -14.32 5.42 18.59
C ASN A 245 -14.18 6.14 17.24
N THR A 246 -12.95 6.37 16.78
CA THR A 246 -12.71 6.91 15.45
C THR A 246 -13.10 5.92 14.36
N PHE A 247 -12.78 4.64 14.55
CA PHE A 247 -13.13 3.60 13.61
C PHE A 247 -14.64 3.33 13.54
N VAL A 248 -15.36 3.33 14.67
CA VAL A 248 -16.83 3.16 14.69
C VAL A 248 -17.52 4.18 13.78
N ARG A 249 -17.05 5.44 13.77
CA ARG A 249 -17.58 6.48 12.86
C ARG A 249 -17.34 6.15 11.38
N TRP A 250 -16.22 5.51 11.05
CA TRP A 250 -15.94 5.02 9.69
C TRP A 250 -16.79 3.80 9.34
N GLU A 251 -16.98 2.89 10.29
CA GLU A 251 -17.82 1.69 10.12
C GLU A 251 -19.29 2.04 9.86
N ASP A 252 -19.83 3.04 10.56
CA ASP A 252 -21.17 3.57 10.28
C ASP A 252 -21.28 4.08 8.84
N ALA A 253 -20.25 4.77 8.34
CA ALA A 253 -20.21 5.24 6.96
C ALA A 253 -20.08 4.09 5.94
N ILE A 254 -19.36 3.02 6.29
CA ILE A 254 -19.24 1.80 5.47
C ILE A 254 -20.60 1.08 5.39
N SER A 255 -21.30 0.96 6.52
CA SER A 255 -22.55 0.20 6.66
C SER A 255 -23.74 0.92 6.04
N ASN A 256 -23.75 2.26 6.08
CA ASN A 256 -24.82 3.09 5.50
C ASN A 256 -24.65 3.34 3.98
N GLY A 257 -23.63 2.76 3.34
CA GLY A 257 -23.44 2.83 1.90
C GLY A 257 -24.47 1.96 1.16
N ASN A 258 -25.40 2.59 0.43
CA ASN A 258 -26.50 1.94 -0.30
C ASN A 258 -26.08 1.06 -1.52
N SER A 259 -24.87 0.51 -1.56
CA SER A 259 -24.44 -0.35 -2.68
C SER A 259 -24.54 -1.83 -2.29
N GLU A 260 -25.41 -2.58 -2.98
CA GLU A 260 -25.46 -4.05 -2.96
C GLU A 260 -24.28 -4.71 -3.72
N ASP A 261 -23.28 -3.93 -4.12
CA ASP A 261 -22.19 -4.33 -5.00
C ASP A 261 -20.92 -4.83 -4.28
N MET A 262 -20.04 -5.48 -5.06
CA MET A 262 -18.66 -5.91 -4.75
C MET A 262 -17.83 -4.94 -3.91
N ASP A 263 -18.01 -3.64 -4.13
CA ASP A 263 -17.36 -2.57 -3.36
C ASP A 263 -17.71 -2.63 -1.87
N ASN A 264 -18.90 -3.09 -1.52
CA ASN A 264 -19.34 -3.26 -0.13
C ASN A 264 -18.57 -4.40 0.57
N ASP A 265 -18.32 -5.50 -0.13
CA ASP A 265 -17.58 -6.64 0.42
C ASP A 265 -16.13 -6.29 0.70
N ILE A 266 -15.50 -5.55 -0.20
CA ILE A 266 -14.17 -4.97 0.00
C ILE A 266 -14.12 -4.10 1.27
N ARG A 267 -15.09 -3.20 1.44
CA ARG A 267 -15.10 -2.28 2.60
C ARG A 267 -15.34 -3.02 3.91
N LYS A 268 -16.22 -4.02 3.89
CA LYS A 268 -16.44 -4.94 5.02
C LYS A 268 -15.17 -5.71 5.34
N LEU A 269 -14.40 -6.16 4.35
CA LEU A 269 -13.12 -6.84 4.57
C LEU A 269 -12.09 -5.93 5.25
N TYR A 270 -12.01 -4.65 4.83
CA TYR A 270 -11.21 -3.64 5.53
C TYR A 270 -11.67 -3.48 6.98
N ALA A 271 -12.97 -3.38 7.21
CA ALA A 271 -13.52 -3.21 8.55
C ALA A 271 -13.18 -4.40 9.47
N ILE A 272 -13.33 -5.63 8.97
CA ILE A 272 -12.95 -6.84 9.70
C ILE A 272 -11.46 -6.84 10.03
N GLY A 273 -10.59 -6.50 9.06
CA GLY A 273 -9.15 -6.41 9.30
C GLY A 273 -8.79 -5.43 10.43
N ILE A 274 -9.44 -4.25 10.46
CA ILE A 274 -9.25 -3.25 11.52
C ILE A 274 -9.79 -3.76 12.86
N TRP A 275 -10.96 -4.39 12.88
CA TRP A 275 -11.52 -4.97 14.11
C TRP A 275 -10.63 -6.06 14.70
N MET A 276 -10.06 -6.95 13.88
CA MET A 276 -9.13 -7.97 14.37
C MET A 276 -7.90 -7.35 15.04
N LEU A 277 -7.34 -6.29 14.46
CA LEU A 277 -6.22 -5.55 15.05
C LEU A 277 -6.63 -4.84 16.36
N LEU A 278 -7.81 -4.21 16.41
CA LEU A 278 -8.32 -3.56 17.62
C LEU A 278 -8.63 -4.55 18.74
N VAL A 279 -9.14 -5.74 18.41
CA VAL A 279 -9.36 -6.84 19.36
C VAL A 279 -8.04 -7.32 19.94
N GLN A 280 -7.04 -7.55 19.10
CA GLN A 280 -5.69 -7.92 19.54
C GLN A 280 -5.05 -6.88 20.47
N ALA A 281 -5.32 -5.60 20.18
CA ALA A 281 -4.81 -4.47 20.94
C ALA A 281 -5.60 -4.16 22.23
N ASN A 282 -6.68 -4.88 22.54
CA ASN A 282 -7.58 -4.52 23.62
C ASN A 282 -6.99 -4.90 24.99
N PRO A 283 -6.69 -3.93 25.89
CA PRO A 283 -6.13 -4.21 27.22
C PRO A 283 -7.10 -4.92 28.17
N LEU A 284 -8.40 -4.92 27.88
CA LEU A 284 -9.43 -5.41 28.80
C LEU A 284 -9.79 -6.88 28.58
N LEU A 285 -9.35 -7.48 27.47
CA LEU A 285 -9.70 -8.85 27.12
C LEU A 285 -8.64 -9.84 27.61
N SER A 286 -9.10 -11.00 28.09
CA SER A 286 -8.20 -12.12 28.33
C SER A 286 -7.72 -12.72 27.00
N ALA A 287 -6.65 -13.51 27.04
CA ALA A 287 -6.15 -14.22 25.86
C ALA A 287 -7.23 -15.10 25.20
N ASP A 288 -8.07 -15.76 26.00
CA ASP A 288 -9.16 -16.60 25.50
C ASP A 288 -10.26 -15.76 24.85
N ASP A 289 -10.61 -14.60 25.42
CA ASP A 289 -11.59 -13.69 24.84
C ASP A 289 -11.11 -13.08 23.51
N ILE A 290 -9.82 -12.72 23.43
CA ILE A 290 -9.19 -12.27 22.19
C ILE A 290 -9.28 -13.38 21.14
N SER A 291 -8.88 -14.61 21.48
CA SER A 291 -8.93 -15.73 20.55
C SER A 291 -10.35 -16.00 20.03
N ASN A 292 -11.34 -16.08 20.92
CA ASN A 292 -12.73 -16.31 20.55
C ASN A 292 -13.26 -15.21 19.63
N SER A 293 -12.91 -13.95 19.92
CA SER A 293 -13.28 -12.79 19.11
C SER A 293 -12.62 -12.83 17.74
N LEU A 294 -11.32 -13.15 17.66
CA LEU A 294 -10.59 -13.28 16.41
C LEU A 294 -11.17 -14.40 15.54
N GLU A 295 -11.50 -15.55 16.11
CA GLU A 295 -12.13 -16.64 15.37
C GLU A 295 -13.48 -16.22 14.79
N SER A 296 -14.32 -15.51 15.56
CA SER A 296 -15.59 -14.98 15.07
C SER A 296 -15.39 -14.03 13.88
N TRP A 297 -14.48 -13.06 13.99
CA TRP A 297 -14.15 -12.14 12.90
C TRP A 297 -13.58 -12.85 11.67
N PHE A 298 -12.77 -13.89 11.89
CA PHE A 298 -12.24 -14.71 10.81
C PHE A 298 -13.33 -15.44 10.03
N GLN A 299 -14.34 -16.01 10.70
CA GLN A 299 -15.44 -16.68 9.97
C GLN A 299 -16.20 -15.69 9.08
N HIS A 300 -16.47 -14.48 9.58
CA HIS A 300 -17.09 -13.42 8.77
C HIS A 300 -16.18 -13.00 7.59
N GLY A 301 -14.88 -12.83 7.85
CA GLY A 301 -13.91 -12.46 6.83
C GLY A 301 -13.74 -13.53 5.76
N LEU A 302 -13.69 -14.80 6.15
CA LEU A 302 -13.56 -15.95 5.25
C LEU A 302 -14.78 -16.07 4.33
N ALA A 303 -15.99 -15.84 4.84
CA ALA A 303 -17.21 -15.81 4.04
C ALA A 303 -17.17 -14.71 2.97
N ILE A 304 -16.65 -13.53 3.31
CA ILE A 304 -16.45 -12.43 2.35
C ILE A 304 -15.38 -12.81 1.33
N ILE A 305 -14.21 -13.28 1.77
CA ILE A 305 -13.09 -13.66 0.90
C ILE A 305 -13.52 -14.71 -0.13
N SER A 306 -14.31 -15.69 0.29
CA SER A 306 -14.76 -16.80 -0.57
C SER A 306 -15.63 -16.34 -1.75
N ARG A 307 -16.41 -15.25 -1.58
CA ARG A 307 -17.29 -14.70 -2.62
C ARG A 307 -16.67 -13.51 -3.38
N LEU A 308 -15.54 -13.00 -2.91
CA LEU A 308 -14.95 -11.78 -3.44
C LEU A 308 -14.33 -12.04 -4.82
N ASP A 309 -14.95 -11.51 -5.87
CA ASP A 309 -14.39 -11.44 -7.21
C ASP A 309 -13.47 -10.22 -7.34
N LEU A 310 -12.17 -10.47 -7.49
CA LEU A 310 -11.17 -9.41 -7.52
C LEU A 310 -10.96 -8.94 -8.96
N PRO A 311 -11.31 -7.69 -9.30
CA PRO A 311 -10.90 -7.16 -10.60
C PRO A 311 -9.36 -7.16 -10.67
N ASP A 312 -8.82 -7.51 -11.85
CA ASP A 312 -7.37 -7.48 -12.14
C ASP A 312 -6.71 -6.15 -11.73
N VAL A 313 -7.50 -5.07 -11.69
CA VAL A 313 -7.08 -3.72 -11.42
C VAL A 313 -7.22 -3.44 -9.92
N PHE A 314 -6.11 -3.12 -9.25
CA PHE A 314 -6.04 -2.74 -7.82
C PHE A 314 -6.22 -3.88 -6.79
N ALA A 315 -6.12 -5.14 -7.19
CA ALA A 315 -6.15 -6.27 -6.26
C ALA A 315 -5.16 -6.16 -5.08
N TYR A 316 -4.03 -5.46 -5.26
CA TYR A 316 -3.02 -5.21 -4.23
C TYR A 316 -3.51 -4.36 -3.05
N TYR A 317 -4.56 -3.56 -3.20
CA TYR A 317 -5.11 -2.75 -2.11
C TYR A 317 -5.77 -3.64 -1.05
N TYR A 318 -6.28 -4.80 -1.45
CA TYR A 318 -6.95 -5.77 -0.60
C TYR A 318 -5.99 -6.81 0.00
N LEU A 319 -4.70 -6.73 -0.33
CA LEU A 319 -3.73 -7.73 0.11
C LEU A 319 -3.48 -7.68 1.62
N TRP A 320 -3.45 -6.49 2.22
CA TRP A 320 -3.22 -6.36 3.66
C TRP A 320 -4.39 -6.90 4.52
N PRO A 321 -5.69 -6.61 4.26
CA PRO A 321 -6.75 -7.17 5.09
C PRO A 321 -6.92 -8.67 4.82
N LEU A 322 -6.67 -9.13 3.58
CA LEU A 322 -6.64 -10.56 3.24
C LEU A 322 -5.59 -11.31 4.08
N VAL A 323 -4.39 -10.74 4.24
CA VAL A 323 -3.35 -11.34 5.10
C VAL A 323 -3.74 -11.32 6.57
N ILE A 324 -4.29 -10.21 7.08
CA ILE A 324 -4.74 -10.11 8.48
C ILE A 324 -5.78 -11.19 8.79
N VAL A 325 -6.82 -11.31 7.97
CA VAL A 325 -7.87 -12.33 8.15
C VAL A 325 -7.29 -13.73 7.98
N GLY A 326 -6.56 -13.97 6.89
CA GLY A 326 -6.01 -15.29 6.57
C GLY A 326 -4.94 -15.79 7.54
N SER A 327 -4.35 -14.91 8.35
CA SER A 327 -3.28 -15.24 9.27
C SER A 327 -3.66 -16.32 10.29
N ILE A 328 -4.92 -16.30 10.76
CA ILE A 328 -5.40 -17.22 11.80
C ILE A 328 -6.07 -18.48 11.25
N ALA A 329 -5.91 -18.76 9.95
CA ALA A 329 -6.46 -19.96 9.33
C ALA A 329 -5.79 -21.22 9.92
N VAL A 330 -6.54 -21.95 10.74
CA VAL A 330 -6.09 -23.20 11.38
C VAL A 330 -6.24 -24.38 10.43
N ASN A 331 -7.40 -24.53 9.79
CA ASN A 331 -7.71 -25.71 8.98
C ASN A 331 -7.08 -25.64 7.58
N PRO A 332 -6.66 -26.78 6.99
CA PRO A 332 -6.12 -26.81 5.63
C PRO A 332 -7.08 -26.31 4.56
N ALA A 333 -8.39 -26.52 4.72
CA ALA A 333 -9.40 -26.04 3.77
C ALA A 333 -9.43 -24.50 3.73
N ASP A 334 -9.48 -23.87 4.90
CA ASP A 334 -9.49 -22.41 5.00
C ASP A 334 -8.19 -21.81 4.44
N ARG A 335 -7.04 -22.44 4.75
CA ARG A 335 -5.75 -22.02 4.18
C ARG A 335 -5.74 -22.04 2.66
N ARG A 336 -6.33 -23.06 2.04
CA ARG A 336 -6.44 -23.14 0.56
C ARG A 336 -7.26 -21.98 0.00
N ILE A 337 -8.39 -21.65 0.62
CA ILE A 337 -9.22 -20.50 0.19
C ILE A 337 -8.40 -19.20 0.20
N ILE A 338 -7.61 -18.98 1.26
CA ILE A 338 -6.73 -17.82 1.37
C ILE A 338 -5.62 -17.86 0.31
N GLU A 339 -4.93 -19.00 0.15
CA GLU A 339 -3.86 -19.15 -0.84
C GLU A 339 -4.37 -18.92 -2.27
N ASP A 340 -5.53 -19.48 -2.61
CA ASP A 340 -6.18 -19.30 -3.90
C ASP A 340 -6.51 -17.82 -4.14
N LYS A 341 -7.07 -17.13 -3.14
CA LYS A 341 -7.37 -15.69 -3.26
C LYS A 341 -6.11 -14.83 -3.38
N VAL A 342 -5.06 -15.13 -2.62
CA VAL A 342 -3.77 -14.42 -2.75
C VAL A 342 -3.16 -14.68 -4.13
N TYR A 343 -3.30 -15.89 -4.67
CA TYR A 343 -2.86 -16.20 -6.02
C TYR A 343 -3.67 -15.46 -7.09
N GLU A 344 -4.99 -15.32 -6.91
CA GLU A 344 -5.86 -14.52 -7.77
C GLU A 344 -5.43 -13.05 -7.83
N VAL A 345 -5.06 -12.44 -6.69
CA VAL A 345 -4.47 -11.08 -6.64
C VAL A 345 -3.25 -10.96 -7.56
N SER A 346 -2.53 -12.06 -7.76
CA SER A 346 -1.27 -12.12 -8.49
C SER A 346 -1.38 -12.56 -9.95
N ARG A 347 -2.56 -12.92 -10.46
CA ARG A 347 -2.69 -13.46 -11.81
C ARG A 347 -2.29 -12.41 -12.87
N PRO A 348 -1.33 -12.66 -13.80
CA PRO A 348 -0.40 -13.80 -13.96
C PRO A 348 1.09 -13.49 -13.58
N ARG A 349 1.38 -12.53 -12.68
CA ARG A 349 2.69 -11.86 -12.60
C ARG A 349 3.57 -12.15 -11.38
N GLN A 350 3.12 -12.99 -10.44
CA GLN A 350 3.88 -13.37 -9.22
C GLN A 350 4.64 -12.18 -8.61
N GLU A 351 3.94 -11.09 -8.35
CA GLU A 351 4.56 -9.85 -7.88
C GLU A 351 5.15 -10.03 -6.47
N ALA A 352 6.20 -9.29 -6.17
CA ALA A 352 7.00 -9.42 -4.95
C ALA A 352 6.17 -9.15 -3.69
N CYS A 353 5.22 -8.22 -3.75
CA CYS A 353 4.30 -7.94 -2.63
C CYS A 353 3.40 -9.16 -2.30
N VAL A 354 2.91 -9.88 -3.32
CA VAL A 354 2.13 -11.12 -3.15
C VAL A 354 3.01 -12.24 -2.63
N SER A 355 4.22 -12.38 -3.19
CA SER A 355 5.18 -13.37 -2.71
C SER A 355 5.54 -13.15 -1.25
N LEU A 356 5.69 -11.89 -0.83
CA LEU A 356 5.88 -11.51 0.57
C LEU A 356 4.66 -11.86 1.42
N ALA A 357 3.45 -11.51 0.99
CA ALA A 357 2.22 -11.84 1.70
C ALA A 357 2.07 -13.36 1.92
N ASN A 358 2.27 -14.16 0.87
CA ASN A 358 2.26 -15.62 0.94
C ASN A 358 3.33 -16.17 1.89
N HIS A 359 4.55 -15.63 1.82
CA HIS A 359 5.63 -16.02 2.73
C HIS A 359 5.24 -15.76 4.19
N ARG A 360 4.65 -14.60 4.48
CA ARG A 360 4.22 -14.20 5.82
C ARG A 360 3.09 -15.09 6.35
N LEU A 361 2.08 -15.38 5.53
CA LEU A 361 0.99 -16.30 5.90
C LEU A 361 1.53 -17.69 6.24
N LYS A 362 2.41 -18.24 5.40
CA LYS A 362 3.02 -19.56 5.65
C LYS A 362 3.84 -19.59 6.94
N ASN A 363 4.62 -18.53 7.20
CA ASN A 363 5.38 -18.41 8.45
C ASN A 363 4.44 -18.35 9.66
N ALA A 364 3.36 -17.57 9.59
CA ALA A 364 2.37 -17.48 10.65
C ALA A 364 1.75 -18.84 10.96
N TRP A 365 1.25 -19.53 9.92
CA TRP A 365 0.65 -20.86 10.08
C TRP A 365 1.62 -21.87 10.69
N ALA A 366 2.90 -21.86 10.29
CA ALA A 366 3.93 -22.74 10.82
C ALA A 366 4.29 -22.45 12.30
N ARG A 367 4.21 -21.18 12.74
CA ARG A 367 4.39 -20.83 14.16
C ARG A 367 3.22 -21.33 15.00
N GLY A 368 2.00 -21.26 14.47
CA GLY A 368 0.79 -21.76 15.11
C GLY A 368 0.76 -23.26 15.33
N THR A 369 1.23 -24.07 14.37
CA THR A 369 1.21 -25.54 14.45
C THR A 369 2.07 -26.13 15.59
N ARG A 370 2.88 -25.30 16.26
CA ARG A 370 3.67 -25.70 17.43
C ARG A 370 2.88 -25.64 18.75
N CYS A 371 1.58 -25.32 18.70
CA CYS A 371 0.71 -25.23 19.86
C CYS A 371 -0.35 -26.33 19.86
N ASN A 372 -0.54 -26.97 21.01
CA ASN A 372 -1.57 -27.99 21.21
C ASN A 372 -2.94 -27.38 21.60
N ASN A 373 -2.95 -26.12 22.03
CA ASN A 373 -4.17 -25.38 22.36
C ASN A 373 -4.55 -24.48 21.17
N ARG A 374 -5.78 -24.62 20.68
CA ARG A 374 -6.32 -23.85 19.56
C ARG A 374 -6.30 -22.33 19.82
N SER A 375 -6.67 -21.89 21.02
CA SER A 375 -6.65 -20.46 21.36
C SER A 375 -5.24 -19.88 21.28
N LEU A 376 -4.26 -20.61 21.83
CA LEU A 376 -2.85 -20.22 21.76
C LEU A 376 -2.30 -20.28 20.33
N GLN A 377 -2.77 -21.22 19.52
CA GLN A 377 -2.41 -21.31 18.10
C GLN A 377 -2.86 -20.06 17.34
N VAL A 378 -4.11 -19.63 17.49
CA VAL A 378 -4.67 -18.43 16.84
C VAL A 378 -3.87 -17.19 17.22
N LEU A 379 -3.62 -16.98 18.52
CA LEU A 379 -2.87 -15.83 19.01
C LEU A 379 -1.44 -15.80 18.45
N ARG A 380 -0.73 -16.94 18.46
CA ARG A 380 0.64 -17.03 17.92
C ARG A 380 0.71 -16.82 16.41
N GLN A 381 -0.32 -17.25 15.68
CA GLN A 381 -0.41 -17.00 14.25
C GLN A 381 -0.57 -15.50 13.96
N PHE A 382 -1.46 -14.84 14.70
CA PHE A 382 -1.69 -13.40 14.56
C PHE A 382 -0.45 -12.59 14.95
N GLU A 383 0.19 -12.93 16.08
CA GLU A 383 1.49 -12.41 16.52
C GLU A 383 2.56 -12.49 15.43
N ALA A 384 2.67 -13.64 14.75
CA ALA A 384 3.67 -13.86 13.74
C ALA A 384 3.55 -12.90 12.54
N ILE A 385 2.33 -12.54 12.15
CA ILE A 385 2.10 -11.52 11.12
C ILE A 385 2.51 -10.14 11.61
N LEU A 386 2.15 -9.79 12.85
CA LEU A 386 2.43 -8.49 13.41
C LEU A 386 3.92 -8.27 13.72
N ASP A 387 4.65 -9.32 14.07
CA ASP A 387 6.11 -9.31 14.26
C ASP A 387 6.87 -8.88 12.99
N GLY A 388 6.28 -9.05 11.80
CA GLY A 388 6.94 -8.75 10.53
C GLY A 388 8.26 -9.52 10.33
N LYS A 389 8.42 -10.70 10.94
CA LYS A 389 9.63 -11.55 10.88
C LYS A 389 9.41 -12.90 10.24
#